data_AF-A0A7V6A384-F1
#
_entry.id   AF-A0A7V6A384-F1
#
_cell.length_a   1.000
_cell.length_b   1.000
_cell.length_c   1.000
_cell.angle_alpha   90.00
_cell.angle_beta   90.00
_cell.angle_gamma   90.00
#
_symmetry.space_group_name_H-M   'P 1'
#
loop_
_entity.id
_entity.type
_entity.pdbx_description
1 polymer ?
#
loop_
_entity_poly.entity_id
_entity_poly.type
_entity_poly.pdbx_seq_one_letter_code
_entity_poly.pdbx_strand_id
1 'polypeptide(L)'
;MIKLLSEKHSRQVHEGMHKKLFPLLRKPERGNQGFIMLNENGQDITSAQSDYGRVVVAVLPHPFHGRLTERVILWVRPYLNLKGERYKLTWWSDGVAYYEPVATTA
;
A
#
# COMPACT_ATOMS: atom_id res chain seq x y z
N MET A 1 37.96 25.83 -10.94
CA MET A 1 37.46 27.21 -11.10
C MET A 1 35.95 27.17 -10.90
N ILE A 2 35.49 27.62 -9.73
CA ILE A 2 34.10 27.51 -9.27
C ILE A 2 33.32 28.72 -9.82
N LYS A 3 32.17 28.49 -10.46
CA LYS A 3 31.22 29.56 -10.78
C LYS A 3 30.01 29.41 -9.87
N LEU A 4 30.05 30.18 -8.77
CA LEU A 4 28.94 30.43 -7.86
C LEU A 4 28.00 31.43 -8.56
N LEU A 5 26.71 31.11 -8.69
CA LEU A 5 25.68 32.13 -8.87
C LEU A 5 24.52 31.83 -7.91
N SER A 6 24.38 32.78 -7.00
CA SER A 6 23.33 32.96 -6.00
C SER A 6 22.14 33.64 -6.67
N GLU A 7 20.90 33.19 -6.41
CA GLU A 7 19.79 34.14 -6.22
C GLU A 7 18.58 33.53 -5.49
N LYS A 8 18.45 33.99 -4.24
CA LYS A 8 17.26 34.27 -3.45
C LYS A 8 15.89 33.85 -4.02
N HIS A 9 15.14 33.10 -3.20
CA HIS A 9 13.74 33.46 -2.91
C HIS A 9 13.42 33.16 -1.45
N SER A 10 13.25 34.25 -0.71
CA SER A 10 12.71 34.29 0.64
C SER A 10 11.20 34.04 0.57
N ARG A 11 10.70 33.01 1.27
CA ARG A 11 9.30 32.96 1.71
C ARG A 11 9.27 32.54 3.17
N GLN A 12 8.99 33.54 3.97
CA GLN A 12 8.60 33.52 5.36
C GLN A 12 7.34 32.65 5.54
N VAL A 13 7.46 31.56 6.30
CA VAL A 13 6.31 30.85 6.87
C VAL A 13 6.64 30.45 8.31
N HIS A 14 5.94 31.15 9.20
CA HIS A 14 5.50 30.78 10.55
C HIS A 14 6.48 30.03 11.48
N GLU A 15 6.84 30.75 12.55
CA GLU A 15 7.23 30.19 13.84
C GLU A 15 6.18 29.18 14.34
N GLY A 16 6.66 28.02 14.79
CA GLY A 16 5.85 27.02 15.50
C GLY A 16 6.28 25.59 15.21
N MET A 17 6.94 24.95 16.18
CA MET A 17 7.37 23.54 16.23
C MET A 17 8.69 23.18 15.51
N HIS A 18 9.79 23.34 16.25
CA HIS A 18 11.06 22.66 15.99
C HIS A 18 10.91 21.14 16.14
N LYS A 19 10.52 20.43 15.06
CA LYS A 19 10.81 18.99 14.94
C LYS A 19 12.19 18.87 14.28
N LYS A 20 13.19 18.43 15.06
CA LYS A 20 14.55 18.21 14.56
C LYS A 20 14.52 17.09 13.51
N LEU A 21 14.52 17.48 12.24
CA LEU A 21 14.63 16.59 11.10
C LEU A 21 16.10 16.20 10.91
N PHE A 22 16.41 14.91 11.07
CA PHE A 22 17.75 14.37 10.85
C PHE A 22 17.75 13.52 9.57
N PRO A 23 18.41 13.97 8.48
CA PRO A 23 18.55 13.16 7.28
C PRO A 23 19.78 12.25 7.41
N LEU A 24 19.59 10.97 7.73
CA LEU A 24 20.70 10.01 7.85
C LEU A 24 20.29 8.61 7.40
N LEU A 25 20.62 8.26 6.14
CA LEU A 25 21.22 6.99 5.70
C LEU A 25 20.95 6.79 4.19
N ARG A 26 22.00 6.67 3.37
CA ARG A 26 21.87 6.30 1.95
C ARG A 26 21.77 4.78 1.84
N LYS A 27 20.69 4.24 1.26
CA LYS A 27 20.67 2.85 0.77
C LYS A 27 20.94 2.82 -0.74
N PRO A 28 21.76 1.89 -1.24
CA PRO A 28 21.96 1.69 -2.67
C PRO A 28 20.95 0.65 -3.15
N GLU A 29 19.78 1.08 -3.63
CA GLU A 29 18.90 0.20 -4.39
C GLU A 29 18.44 0.92 -5.66
N ARG A 30 18.39 0.15 -6.74
CA ARG A 30 18.37 0.59 -8.13
C ARG A 30 17.24 1.58 -8.42
N GLY A 31 17.59 2.71 -9.03
CA GLY A 31 16.71 3.44 -9.94
C GLY A 31 15.75 4.49 -9.38
N ASN A 32 15.74 4.79 -8.08
CA ASN A 32 14.98 5.95 -7.58
C ASN A 32 15.65 6.56 -6.33
N GLN A 33 16.24 7.74 -6.47
CA GLN A 33 16.94 8.44 -5.40
C GLN A 33 15.92 9.09 -4.44
N GLY A 34 15.32 8.30 -3.57
CA GLY A 34 14.46 8.77 -2.49
C GLY A 34 15.25 8.98 -1.20
N PHE A 35 15.06 10.12 -0.53
CA PHE A 35 15.50 10.30 0.85
C PHE A 35 14.49 9.64 1.78
N ILE A 36 14.94 8.72 2.64
CA ILE A 36 14.10 8.13 3.68
C ILE A 36 13.98 9.14 4.82
N MET A 37 12.74 9.49 5.21
CA MET A 37 12.47 10.35 6.36
C MET A 37 12.10 9.46 7.53
N LEU A 38 12.73 9.68 8.69
CA LEU A 38 12.43 8.96 9.92
C LEU A 38 11.72 9.89 10.93
N ASN A 39 10.80 9.36 11.74
CA ASN A 39 10.27 10.08 12.91
C ASN A 39 11.25 10.00 14.10
N GLU A 40 10.91 10.67 15.20
CA GLU A 40 11.68 10.70 16.45
C GLU A 40 11.90 9.34 17.11
N ASN A 41 11.11 8.33 16.73
CA ASN A 41 11.23 6.94 17.17
C ASN A 41 12.05 6.09 16.18
N GLY A 42 12.66 6.69 15.16
CA GLY A 42 13.44 6.00 14.13
C GLY A 42 12.59 5.22 13.12
N GLN A 43 11.27 5.43 13.09
CA GLN A 43 10.40 4.77 12.11
C GLN A 43 10.41 5.53 10.79
N ASP A 44 10.55 4.79 9.71
CA ASP A 44 10.40 5.27 8.35
C ASP A 44 8.97 5.81 8.13
N ILE A 45 8.87 7.11 7.84
CA ILE A 45 7.61 7.78 7.47
C ILE A 45 7.47 7.97 5.96
N THR A 46 8.51 7.67 5.18
CA THR A 46 8.43 7.60 3.71
C THR A 46 7.85 6.29 3.21
N SER A 47 7.90 5.22 4.02
CA SER A 47 7.31 3.92 3.69
C SER A 47 5.77 3.87 3.81
N ALA A 48 5.09 5.00 3.95
CA ALA A 48 3.64 5.06 3.97
C ALA A 48 3.02 5.00 2.56
N GLN A 49 3.56 4.19 1.65
CA GLN A 49 2.73 3.65 0.58
C GLN A 49 1.96 2.48 1.18
N SER A 50 1.00 2.81 2.03
CA SER A 50 0.05 1.82 2.46
C SER A 50 -0.67 1.33 1.21
N ASP A 51 -0.66 0.02 0.96
CA ASP A 51 -1.44 -0.59 -0.14
C ASP A 51 -2.97 -0.38 0.00
N TYR A 52 -3.42 0.41 1.00
CA TYR A 52 -4.74 1.03 1.08
C TYR A 52 -4.98 1.96 -0.13
N GLY A 53 -5.31 1.35 -1.26
CA GLY A 53 -5.55 2.05 -2.53
C GLY A 53 -5.36 1.16 -3.75
N ARG A 54 -4.69 0.01 -3.61
CA ARG A 54 -4.59 -0.95 -4.70
C ARG A 54 -5.91 -1.70 -4.82
N VAL A 55 -6.63 -1.40 -5.89
CA VAL A 55 -7.83 -2.14 -6.29
C VAL A 55 -7.45 -3.60 -6.50
N VAL A 56 -8.22 -4.52 -5.93
CA VAL A 56 -7.98 -5.96 -6.02
C VAL A 56 -9.11 -6.65 -6.77
N VAL A 57 -8.77 -7.62 -7.60
CA VAL A 57 -9.73 -8.50 -8.26
C VAL A 57 -9.86 -9.78 -7.45
N ALA A 58 -11.01 -10.01 -6.85
CA ALA A 58 -11.39 -11.27 -6.25
C ALA A 58 -11.85 -12.25 -7.34
N VAL A 59 -11.20 -13.41 -7.42
CA VAL A 59 -11.55 -14.52 -8.30
C VAL A 59 -12.15 -15.63 -7.44
N LEU A 60 -13.40 -15.99 -7.73
CA LEU A 60 -14.11 -17.03 -6.99
C LEU A 60 -15.14 -17.76 -7.87
N PRO A 61 -15.44 -19.04 -7.62
CA PRO A 61 -16.52 -19.73 -8.33
C PRO A 61 -17.86 -19.14 -7.91
N HIS A 62 -18.75 -18.91 -8.87
CA HIS A 62 -20.07 -18.38 -8.59
C HIS A 62 -20.98 -19.47 -7.97
N PRO A 63 -21.74 -19.16 -6.92
CA PRO A 63 -22.40 -20.16 -6.08
C PRO A 63 -23.45 -21.01 -6.81
N PHE A 64 -24.13 -20.46 -7.82
CA PHE A 64 -25.20 -21.18 -8.52
C PHE A 64 -24.75 -22.02 -9.72
N HIS A 65 -23.57 -21.77 -10.28
CA HIS A 65 -23.15 -22.42 -11.53
C HIS A 65 -21.68 -22.84 -11.55
N GLY A 66 -20.94 -22.64 -10.46
CA GLY A 66 -19.54 -23.07 -10.29
C GLY A 66 -18.51 -22.35 -11.16
N ARG A 67 -18.92 -21.68 -12.25
CA ARG A 67 -18.01 -20.91 -13.11
C ARG A 67 -17.30 -19.82 -12.33
N LEU A 68 -16.02 -19.63 -12.60
CA LEU A 68 -15.22 -18.54 -12.05
C LEU A 68 -15.82 -17.19 -12.43
N THR A 69 -15.82 -16.27 -11.46
CA THR A 69 -16.25 -14.90 -11.60
C THR A 69 -15.23 -13.98 -10.96
N GLU A 70 -15.13 -12.77 -11.50
CA GLU A 70 -14.22 -11.73 -11.02
C GLU A 70 -15.04 -10.61 -10.37
N ARG A 71 -14.58 -10.12 -9.23
CA ARG A 71 -15.17 -8.96 -8.56
C ARG A 71 -14.11 -8.01 -8.07
N VAL A 72 -14.31 -6.73 -8.33
CA VAL A 72 -13.46 -5.69 -7.78
C VAL A 72 -13.76 -5.51 -6.29
N ILE A 73 -12.73 -5.59 -5.44
CA ILE A 73 -12.77 -5.36 -4.00
C ILE A 73 -11.70 -4.34 -3.61
N LEU A 74 -11.99 -3.57 -2.55
CA LEU A 74 -11.11 -2.52 -2.08
C LEU A 74 -10.03 -3.03 -1.12
N TRP A 75 -10.23 -4.20 -0.53
CA TRP A 75 -9.28 -4.82 0.41
C TRP A 75 -9.47 -6.33 0.46
N VAL A 76 -8.36 -7.07 0.51
CA VAL A 76 -8.40 -8.53 0.71
C VAL A 76 -8.80 -8.87 2.12
N ARG A 77 -9.76 -9.78 2.24
CA ARG A 77 -10.25 -10.30 3.52
C ARG A 77 -10.05 -11.80 3.57
N PRO A 78 -9.81 -12.40 4.75
CA PRO A 78 -9.76 -13.86 4.91
C PRO A 78 -11.05 -14.56 4.48
N TYR A 79 -12.19 -13.86 4.59
CA TYR A 79 -13.50 -14.36 4.19
C TYR A 79 -14.27 -13.32 3.38
N LEU A 80 -15.02 -13.80 2.39
CA LEU A 80 -15.91 -13.01 1.56
C LEU A 80 -17.25 -13.74 1.42
N ASN A 81 -18.35 -12.99 1.40
CA ASN A 81 -19.68 -13.55 1.15
C ASN A 81 -20.17 -13.14 -0.24
N LEU A 82 -20.60 -14.11 -1.04
CA LEU A 82 -21.21 -13.89 -2.34
C LEU A 82 -22.55 -14.64 -2.41
N LYS A 83 -23.65 -13.89 -2.51
CA LYS A 83 -25.02 -14.42 -2.65
C LYS A 83 -25.39 -15.47 -1.58
N GLY A 84 -24.99 -15.24 -0.33
CA GLY A 84 -25.27 -16.14 0.79
C GLY A 84 -24.23 -17.22 1.03
N GLU A 85 -23.35 -17.50 0.06
CA GLU A 85 -22.25 -18.43 0.23
C GLU A 85 -21.00 -17.76 0.78
N ARG A 86 -20.31 -18.44 1.69
CA ARG A 86 -19.07 -17.96 2.32
C ARG A 86 -17.87 -18.56 1.60
N TYR A 87 -16.90 -17.71 1.32
CA TYR A 87 -15.66 -18.07 0.67
C TYR A 87 -14.48 -17.76 1.57
N LYS A 88 -13.46 -18.60 1.53
CA LYS A 88 -12.19 -18.43 2.24
C LYS A 88 -11.09 -18.05 1.25
N LEU A 89 -10.26 -17.10 1.65
CA LEU A 89 -9.08 -16.71 0.89
C LEU A 89 -8.09 -17.89 0.83
N THR A 90 -7.67 -18.26 -0.37
CA THR A 90 -6.66 -19.31 -0.59
C THR A 90 -5.30 -18.72 -0.91
N TRP A 91 -5.26 -17.69 -1.74
CA TRP A 91 -4.03 -17.05 -2.18
C TRP A 91 -4.28 -15.61 -2.64
N TRP A 92 -3.26 -14.75 -2.53
CA TRP A 92 -3.29 -13.41 -3.09
C TRP A 92 -1.90 -12.99 -3.55
N SER A 93 -1.82 -12.30 -4.67
CA SER A 93 -0.64 -11.57 -5.14
C SER A 93 -1.05 -10.58 -6.23
N ASP A 94 -0.25 -9.53 -6.41
CA ASP A 94 -0.33 -8.62 -7.57
C ASP A 94 -1.70 -7.99 -7.85
N GLY A 95 -2.53 -7.82 -6.82
CA GLY A 95 -3.87 -7.26 -6.97
C GLY A 95 -4.92 -8.28 -7.44
N VAL A 96 -4.64 -9.58 -7.32
CA VAL A 96 -5.62 -10.65 -7.51
C VAL A 96 -5.70 -11.49 -6.24
N ALA A 97 -6.91 -11.80 -5.78
CA ALA A 97 -7.19 -12.61 -4.61
C ALA A 97 -8.10 -13.78 -4.99
N TYR A 98 -7.65 -15.00 -4.72
CA TYR A 98 -8.40 -16.22 -5.04
C TYR A 98 -9.13 -16.72 -3.81
N TYR A 99 -10.37 -17.12 -4.01
CA TYR A 99 -11.20 -17.63 -2.94
C TYR A 99 -11.86 -18.97 -3.31
N GLU A 100 -12.00 -19.83 -2.32
CA GLU A 100 -12.69 -21.12 -2.40
C GLU A 100 -13.97 -21.13 -1.55
N PRO A 101 -15.03 -21.86 -1.95
CA PRO A 101 -16.21 -22.04 -1.12
C PRO A 101 -15.84 -22.73 0.20
N VAL A 102 -16.38 -22.24 1.30
CA VAL A 102 -16.32 -22.96 2.58
C VAL A 102 -17.39 -24.02 2.54
N ALA A 103 -17.01 -25.30 2.68
CA ALA A 103 -17.97 -26.38 2.78
C ALA A 103 -18.93 -26.12 3.94
N THR A 104 -20.21 -25.97 3.64
CA THR A 104 -21.28 -25.97 4.64
C THR A 104 -21.36 -27.38 5.18
N THR A 105 -20.81 -27.62 6.38
CA THR A 105 -21.15 -28.82 7.16
C THR A 105 -22.66 -28.76 7.42
N ALA A 106 -23.40 -29.60 6.70
CA ALA A 106 -24.83 -29.84 6.90
C ALA A 106 -25.06 -30.69 8.15
#